data_AF-A0A536JHS4-F1
#
_entry.id   AF-A0A536JHS4-F1
#
_cell.length_a   1.000
_cell.length_b   1.000
_cell.length_c   1.000
_cell.angle_alpha   90.00
_cell.angle_beta   90.00
_cell.angle_gamma   90.00
#
_symmetry.space_group_name_H-M   'P 1'
#
loop_
_entity.id
_entity.type
_entity.pdbx_description
1 polymer ?
#
loop_
_entity_poly.entity_id
_entity_poly.type
_entity_poly.pdbx_seq_one_letter_code
_entity_poly.pdbx_strand_id
1 'polypeptide(L)'
;MATVQLRHDPSPARAVGRRVAQVILFKLLALPITAPAAGIRYCIEKVVDYAEQQFTDDAPVREQLLELQIELEEGGVTDEEYTEREAVLLTRLREIREQRRLLAREVGDASAPADGEKRSVVIEVPEELE
;
A
#
# COMPACT_ATOMS: atom_id res chain seq x y z
N MET A 1 -58.50 -6.74 50.49
CA MET A 1 -57.20 -7.38 50.74
C MET A 1 -56.55 -7.66 49.39
N ALA A 2 -55.77 -6.72 48.84
CA ALA A 2 -55.04 -6.92 47.59
C ALA A 2 -53.55 -6.75 47.88
N THR A 3 -52.80 -7.84 47.75
CA THR A 3 -51.35 -7.84 47.95
C THR A 3 -50.68 -7.40 46.65
N VAL A 4 -50.18 -6.17 46.62
CA VAL A 4 -49.32 -5.68 45.55
C VAL A 4 -47.99 -6.44 45.63
N GLN A 5 -47.81 -7.41 44.75
CA GLN A 5 -46.50 -8.01 44.50
C GLN A 5 -45.72 -7.12 43.53
N LEU A 6 -44.67 -6.47 44.04
CA LEU A 6 -43.70 -5.72 43.24
C LEU A 6 -42.90 -6.71 42.38
N ARG A 7 -43.12 -6.64 41.06
CA ARG A 7 -42.31 -7.33 40.05
C ARG A 7 -40.95 -6.64 39.98
N HIS A 8 -39.90 -7.32 40.41
CA HIS A 8 -38.53 -6.85 40.28
C HIS A 8 -37.98 -7.30 38.92
N ASP A 9 -38.00 -6.43 37.91
CA ASP A 9 -37.34 -6.70 36.64
C ASP A 9 -35.84 -6.33 36.76
N PRO A 10 -34.90 -7.29 36.59
CA PRO A 10 -33.48 -6.96 36.49
C PRO A 10 -33.21 -6.37 35.09
N SER A 11 -32.96 -5.06 35.04
CA SER A 11 -32.69 -4.35 33.78
C SER A 11 -31.49 -4.95 33.01
N PRO A 12 -31.67 -5.38 31.73
CA PRO A 12 -30.61 -6.01 30.92
C PRO A 12 -29.46 -5.04 30.57
N ALA A 13 -29.66 -3.74 30.75
CA ALA A 13 -28.66 -2.70 30.50
C ALA A 13 -27.40 -2.87 31.37
N ARG A 14 -27.53 -3.39 32.60
CA ARG A 14 -26.39 -3.62 33.51
C ARG A 14 -25.50 -4.79 33.06
N ALA A 15 -26.06 -5.78 32.36
CA ALA A 15 -25.34 -6.95 31.88
C ALA A 15 -24.51 -6.66 30.61
N VAL A 16 -25.02 -5.79 29.72
CA VAL A 16 -24.30 -5.36 28.51
C VAL A 16 -23.10 -4.48 28.88
N GLY A 17 -23.29 -3.50 29.78
CA GLY A 17 -22.20 -2.63 30.24
C GLY A 17 -21.05 -3.41 30.88
N ARG A 18 -21.35 -4.48 31.64
CA ARG A 18 -20.32 -5.33 32.25
C ARG A 18 -19.52 -6.13 31.23
N ARG A 19 -20.16 -6.63 30.16
CA ARG A 19 -19.45 -7.34 29.08
C ARG A 19 -18.57 -6.41 28.25
N VAL A 20 -19.05 -5.21 27.93
CA VAL A 20 -18.25 -4.20 27.21
C VAL A 20 -17.06 -3.76 28.05
N ALA A 21 -17.25 -3.48 29.34
CA ALA A 21 -16.17 -3.14 30.26
C ALA A 21 -15.12 -4.25 30.39
N GLN A 22 -15.56 -5.52 30.42
CA GLN A 22 -14.65 -6.67 30.48
C GLN A 22 -13.80 -6.83 29.20
N VAL A 23 -14.37 -6.57 28.03
CA VAL A 23 -13.63 -6.59 26.75
C VAL A 23 -12.62 -5.44 26.66
N ILE A 24 -13.00 -4.24 27.12
CA ILE A 24 -12.10 -3.08 27.16
C ILE A 24 -10.95 -3.32 28.15
N LEU A 25 -11.24 -3.88 29.33
CA LEU A 25 -10.24 -4.19 30.35
C LEU A 25 -9.22 -5.22 29.84
N PHE A 26 -9.68 -6.29 29.20
CA PHE A 26 -8.79 -7.28 28.58
C PHE A 26 -7.92 -6.67 27.47
N LYS A 27 -8.48 -5.78 26.64
CA LYS A 27 -7.73 -5.06 25.59
C LYS A 27 -6.66 -4.14 26.16
N LEU A 28 -6.95 -3.41 27.24
CA LEU A 28 -5.97 -2.55 27.92
C LEU A 28 -4.83 -3.35 28.55
N LEU A 29 -5.13 -4.53 29.10
CA LEU A 29 -4.10 -5.43 29.64
C LEU A 29 -3.22 -6.05 28.55
N ALA A 30 -3.78 -6.30 27.36
CA ALA A 30 -3.02 -6.81 26.21
C ALA A 30 -2.22 -5.72 25.47
N LEU A 31 -2.60 -4.44 25.62
CA LEU A 31 -2.00 -3.28 24.95
C LEU A 31 -0.47 -3.17 25.05
N PRO A 32 0.21 -3.37 26.19
CA PRO A 32 1.67 -3.26 26.27
C PRO A 32 2.42 -4.27 25.39
N ILE A 33 1.76 -5.35 24.96
CA ILE A 33 2.36 -6.40 24.13
C ILE A 33 1.88 -6.27 22.68
N THR A 34 0.57 -6.02 22.48
CA THR A 34 -0.01 -5.95 21.13
C THR A 34 0.30 -4.63 20.43
N ALA A 35 0.45 -3.52 21.15
CA ALA A 35 0.77 -2.23 20.54
C ALA A 35 2.18 -2.21 19.92
N PRO A 36 3.26 -2.67 20.59
CA PRO A 36 4.57 -2.77 19.94
C PRO A 36 4.58 -3.72 18.75
N ALA A 37 3.93 -4.88 18.85
CA ALA A 37 3.86 -5.84 17.74
C ALA A 37 3.12 -5.27 16.52
N ALA A 38 2.01 -4.56 16.73
CA ALA A 38 1.31 -3.85 15.67
C ALA A 38 2.14 -2.71 15.08
N GLY A 39 2.90 -2.00 15.90
CA GLY A 39 3.84 -0.96 15.45
C GLY A 39 4.97 -1.53 14.58
N ILE A 40 5.59 -2.64 14.99
CA ILE A 40 6.63 -3.32 14.20
C ILE A 40 6.06 -3.79 12.86
N ARG A 41 4.87 -4.41 12.88
CA ARG A 41 4.19 -4.83 11.66
C ARG A 41 3.92 -3.65 10.71
N TYR A 42 3.42 -2.53 11.24
CA TYR A 42 3.19 -1.31 10.46
C TYR A 42 4.48 -0.76 9.85
N CYS A 43 5.59 -0.77 10.61
CA CYS A 43 6.88 -0.35 10.08
C CYS A 43 7.36 -1.28 8.96
N ILE A 44 7.20 -2.61 9.10
CA ILE A 44 7.55 -3.57 8.05
C ILE A 44 6.69 -3.34 6.80
N GLU A 45 5.37 -3.19 6.95
CA GLU A 45 4.45 -2.89 5.85
C GLU A 45 4.83 -1.58 5.15
N LYS A 46 5.21 -0.53 5.89
CA LYS A 46 5.66 0.74 5.31
C LYS A 46 7.01 0.65 4.63
N VAL A 47 7.94 -0.13 5.17
CA VAL A 47 9.21 -0.41 4.52
C VAL A 47 8.98 -1.21 3.24
N VAL A 48 8.02 -2.14 3.21
CA VAL A 48 7.62 -2.84 1.98
C VAL A 48 6.95 -1.88 1.00
N ASP A 49 6.01 -1.03 1.41
CA ASP A 49 5.39 -0.02 0.53
C ASP A 49 6.45 0.91 -0.10
N TYR A 50 7.38 1.38 0.73
CA TYR A 50 8.46 2.25 0.28
C TYR A 50 9.46 1.47 -0.57
N ALA A 51 9.78 0.23 -0.22
CA ALA A 51 10.59 -0.64 -1.04
C ALA A 51 9.91 -0.98 -2.36
N GLU A 52 8.60 -1.18 -2.44
CA GLU A 52 7.88 -1.40 -3.70
C GLU A 52 7.91 -0.14 -4.59
N GLN A 53 7.79 1.04 -3.96
CA GLN A 53 8.00 2.32 -4.63
C GLN A 53 9.44 2.49 -5.13
N GLN A 54 10.44 2.10 -4.33
CA GLN A 54 11.88 2.34 -4.60
C GLN A 54 12.58 1.21 -5.37
N PHE A 55 12.19 -0.06 -5.26
CA PHE A 55 12.77 -1.22 -5.97
C PHE A 55 12.26 -1.32 -7.41
N THR A 56 11.14 -0.68 -7.71
CA THR A 56 10.68 -0.47 -9.08
C THR A 56 11.34 0.76 -9.71
N ASP A 57 12.11 1.51 -8.93
CA ASP A 57 12.55 2.84 -9.31
C ASP A 57 13.83 2.78 -10.14
N ASP A 58 13.79 3.42 -11.30
CA ASP A 58 14.98 3.67 -12.10
C ASP A 58 15.82 4.84 -11.56
N ALA A 59 15.32 5.52 -10.52
CA ALA A 59 15.97 6.64 -9.86
C ALA A 59 17.47 6.44 -9.52
N PRO A 60 17.94 5.36 -8.86
CA PRO A 60 19.35 5.23 -8.51
C PRO A 60 20.27 5.08 -9.73
N VAL A 61 19.79 4.47 -10.81
CA VAL A 61 20.56 4.35 -12.07
C VAL A 61 20.56 5.68 -12.83
N ARG A 62 19.45 6.43 -12.78
CA ARG A 62 19.36 7.79 -13.33
C ARG A 62 20.25 8.78 -12.57
N GLU A 63 20.36 8.66 -11.26
CA GLU A 63 21.24 9.47 -10.43
C GLU A 63 22.72 9.20 -10.77
N GLN A 64 23.10 7.93 -10.93
CA GLN A 64 24.44 7.56 -11.42
C GLN A 64 24.75 8.12 -12.82
N LEU A 65 23.76 8.16 -13.72
CA LEU A 65 23.92 8.78 -15.04
C LEU A 65 24.13 10.30 -14.92
N LEU A 66 23.41 10.97 -14.02
CA LEU A 66 23.57 12.39 -13.77
C LEU A 66 24.95 12.71 -13.16
N GLU A 67 25.39 11.91 -12.20
CA GLU A 67 26.72 12.03 -11.59
C GLU A 67 27.82 11.83 -12.64
N LEU A 68 27.69 10.83 -13.52
CA LEU A 68 28.62 10.61 -14.63
C LEU A 68 28.65 11.79 -15.62
N GLN A 69 27.50 12.44 -15.86
CA GLN A 69 27.42 13.64 -16.70
C GLN A 69 28.17 14.82 -16.06
N ILE A 70 28.00 15.02 -14.75
CA ILE A 70 28.72 16.06 -14.00
C ILE A 70 30.23 15.78 -14.03
N GLU A 71 30.63 14.52 -13.85
CA GLU A 71 32.05 14.11 -13.89
C GLU A 71 32.68 14.38 -15.26
N LEU A 72 31.94 14.21 -16.36
CA LEU A 72 32.36 14.60 -17.70
C LEU A 72 32.48 16.13 -17.85
N GLU A 73 31.50 16.89 -17.36
CA GLU A 73 31.52 18.37 -17.39
C GLU A 73 32.68 18.96 -16.59
N GLU A 74 33.04 18.32 -15.47
CA GLU A 74 34.19 18.67 -14.65
C GLU A 74 35.53 18.20 -15.25
N GLY A 75 35.49 17.43 -16.33
CA GLY A 75 36.67 16.85 -16.98
C GLY A 75 37.33 15.72 -16.18
N GLY A 76 36.61 15.12 -15.22
CA GLY A 76 37.03 13.95 -14.44
C GLY A 76 36.98 12.63 -15.24
N VAL A 77 36.23 12.61 -16.35
CA VAL A 77 36.09 11.46 -17.25
C VAL A 77 36.27 11.91 -18.70
N THR A 78 36.87 11.06 -19.54
CA THR A 78 36.98 11.31 -21.00
C THR A 78 35.68 10.95 -21.74
N ASP A 79 35.47 11.46 -22.95
CA ASP A 79 34.28 11.14 -23.77
C ASP A 79 34.14 9.64 -24.04
N GLU A 80 35.25 8.95 -24.34
CA GLU A 80 35.26 7.49 -24.53
C GLU A 80 34.87 6.74 -23.25
N GLU A 81 35.45 7.09 -22.09
CA GLU A 81 35.13 6.47 -20.80
C GLU A 81 33.69 6.75 -20.37
N TYR A 82 33.19 7.96 -20.62
CA TYR A 82 31.80 8.33 -20.39
C TYR A 82 30.88 7.40 -21.19
N THR A 83 31.15 7.23 -22.48
CA THR A 83 30.32 6.40 -23.38
C THR A 83 30.27 4.93 -22.93
N GLU A 84 31.41 4.37 -22.52
CA GLU A 84 31.47 2.99 -22.02
C GLU A 84 30.69 2.83 -20.71
N ARG A 85 30.86 3.75 -19.75
CA ARG A 85 30.18 3.70 -18.45
C ARG A 85 28.67 3.96 -18.60
N GLU A 86 28.29 4.91 -19.44
CA GLU A 86 26.89 5.24 -19.75
C GLU A 86 26.18 4.03 -20.36
N ALA A 87 26.80 3.32 -21.31
CA ALA A 87 26.23 2.14 -21.94
C ALA A 87 25.90 1.03 -20.93
N VAL A 88 26.76 0.83 -19.92
CA VAL A 88 26.54 -0.14 -18.83
C VAL A 88 25.34 0.26 -17.97
N LEU A 89 25.26 1.53 -17.57
CA LEU A 89 24.15 2.07 -16.78
C LEU A 89 22.82 2.00 -17.55
N LEU A 90 22.81 2.37 -18.83
CA LEU A 90 21.64 2.27 -19.69
C LEU A 90 21.18 0.83 -19.93
N THR A 91 22.09 -0.13 -19.93
CA THR A 91 21.74 -1.55 -20.03
C THR A 91 21.00 -2.02 -18.79
N ARG A 92 21.53 -1.74 -17.59
CA ARG A 92 20.86 -2.03 -16.31
C ARG A 92 19.47 -1.37 -16.23
N LEU A 93 19.37 -0.13 -16.70
CA LEU A 93 18.10 0.59 -16.74
C LEU A 93 17.04 -0.11 -17.60
N ARG A 94 17.44 -0.71 -18.73
CA ARG A 94 16.53 -1.47 -19.59
C ARG A 94 16.05 -2.75 -18.90
N GLU A 95 16.95 -3.48 -18.23
CA GLU A 95 16.62 -4.70 -17.50
C GLU A 95 15.58 -4.43 -16.40
N ILE A 96 15.78 -3.38 -15.59
CA ILE A 96 14.84 -2.98 -14.53
C ILE A 96 13.47 -2.62 -15.12
N ARG A 97 13.43 -1.87 -16.23
CA ARG A 97 12.18 -1.50 -16.91
C ARG A 97 11.46 -2.70 -17.51
N GLU A 98 12.20 -3.65 -18.06
CA GLU A 98 11.62 -4.88 -18.61
C GLU A 98 11.01 -5.74 -17.50
N GLN A 99 11.71 -5.93 -16.39
CA GLN A 99 11.20 -6.63 -15.21
C GLN A 99 9.92 -5.96 -14.67
N ARG A 100 9.90 -4.62 -14.58
CA ARG A 100 8.69 -3.88 -14.20
C ARG A 100 7.53 -4.14 -15.16
N ARG A 101 7.79 -4.15 -16.47
CA ARG A 101 6.75 -4.41 -17.47
C ARG A 101 6.19 -5.81 -17.36
N LEU A 102 7.03 -6.80 -17.05
CA LEU A 102 6.61 -8.18 -16.83
C LEU A 102 5.75 -8.31 -15.56
N LEU A 103 6.20 -7.74 -14.45
CA LEU A 103 5.44 -7.72 -13.19
C LEU A 103 4.09 -7.00 -13.35
N ALA A 104 4.06 -5.86 -14.03
CA ALA A 104 2.82 -5.12 -14.29
C ALA A 104 1.83 -5.91 -15.17
N ARG A 105 2.34 -6.73 -16.11
CA ARG A 105 1.51 -7.65 -16.89
C ARG A 105 0.97 -8.78 -16.04
N GLU A 106 1.78 -9.38 -15.19
CA GLU A 106 1.35 -10.46 -14.30
C GLU A 106 0.27 -9.99 -13.31
N VAL A 107 0.43 -8.78 -12.74
CA VAL A 107 -0.61 -8.15 -11.90
C VAL A 107 -1.86 -7.80 -12.70
N GLY A 108 -1.72 -7.33 -13.94
CA GLY A 108 -2.83 -7.05 -14.84
C GLY A 108 -3.61 -8.31 -15.25
N ASP A 109 -2.91 -9.40 -15.54
CA ASP A 109 -3.50 -10.69 -15.92
C ASP A 109 -4.12 -11.40 -14.71
N ALA A 110 -3.57 -11.24 -13.50
CA ALA A 110 -4.17 -11.73 -12.26
C ALA A 110 -5.42 -10.94 -11.83
N SER A 111 -5.54 -9.68 -12.27
CA SER A 111 -6.69 -8.80 -12.01
C SER A 111 -7.72 -8.79 -13.14
N ALA A 112 -7.40 -9.40 -14.29
CA ALA A 112 -8.37 -9.62 -15.35
C ALA A 112 -9.43 -10.62 -14.86
N PRO A 113 -10.71 -10.22 -14.70
CA PRO A 113 -11.74 -11.17 -14.35
C PRO A 113 -11.81 -12.22 -15.46
N ALA A 114 -11.60 -13.48 -15.09
CA ALA A 114 -12.07 -14.57 -15.92
C ALA A 114 -13.58 -14.37 -16.09
N ASP A 115 -13.97 -14.04 -17.33
CA ASP A 115 -15.33 -13.95 -17.87
C ASP A 115 -15.82 -12.53 -18.24
N GLY A 116 -15.72 -12.23 -19.54
CA GLY A 116 -16.90 -12.11 -20.40
C GLY A 116 -17.93 -10.99 -20.18
N GLU A 117 -17.96 -10.26 -19.08
CA GLU A 117 -19.08 -9.35 -18.82
C GLU A 117 -18.76 -7.91 -19.26
N LYS A 118 -19.14 -7.61 -20.52
CA LYS A 118 -19.23 -6.25 -21.05
C LYS A 118 -20.14 -5.43 -20.13
N ARG A 119 -19.57 -4.68 -19.19
CA ARG A 119 -20.32 -3.66 -18.44
C ARG A 119 -20.74 -2.56 -19.41
N SER A 120 -21.96 -2.66 -19.92
CA SER A 120 -22.61 -1.55 -20.62
C SER A 120 -22.85 -0.44 -19.61
N VAL A 121 -22.03 0.60 -19.67
CA VAL A 121 -22.31 1.85 -18.96
C VAL A 121 -23.47 2.51 -19.70
N VAL A 122 -24.68 2.39 -19.15
CA VAL A 122 -25.84 3.17 -19.57
C VAL A 122 -25.57 4.59 -19.10
N ILE A 123 -25.14 5.45 -20.01
CA ILE A 123 -25.10 6.89 -19.79
C ILE A 123 -26.55 7.34 -19.94
N GLU A 124 -27.25 7.54 -18.82
CA GLU A 124 -28.49 8.30 -18.83
C GLU A 124 -28.12 9.74 -19.19
N VAL A 125 -28.33 10.08 -20.45
CA VAL A 125 -28.31 11.47 -20.92
C VAL A 125 -29.55 12.12 -20.31
N PRO A 126 -29.41 13.13 -19.44
CA PRO A 126 -30.57 13.83 -18.91
C PRO A 126 -31.22 14.61 -20.06
N GLU A 127 -32.30 14.07 -20.62
CA GLU A 127 -33.21 14.83 -21.46
C GLU A 127 -34.00 15.77 -20.55
N GLU A 128 -33.53 17.00 -20.36
CA GLU A 128 -34.44 18.15 -20.21
C GLU A 128 -33.81 19.35 -20.95
N LEU A 129 -34.01 19.34 -22.27
CA LEU A 129 -34.10 20.54 -23.08
C LEU A 129 -35.58 20.77 -23.34
N GLU A 130 -36.20 21.71 -22.63
CA GLU A 130 -37.30 22.56 -23.10
C GLU A 130 -37.46 23.80 -22.20
#